data_AF-A0A2E7BUF9-F1
#
_entry.id   AF-A0A2E7BUF9-F1
#
_cell.length_a   1.000
_cell.length_b   1.000
_cell.length_c   1.000
_cell.angle_alpha   90.00
_cell.angle_beta   90.00
_cell.angle_gamma   90.00
#
_symmetry.space_group_name_H-M   'P 1'
#
loop_
_entity.id
_entity.type
_entity.pdbx_description
1 polymer ?
#
loop_
_entity_poly.entity_id
_entity_poly.type
_entity_poly.pdbx_seq_one_letter_code
_entity_poly.pdbx_strand_id
1 'polypeptide(L)' 'MSNHDPHSAFPMVYPRPDVWTYATGLTKRELFAAMAMQGLSANPGYVESLDAARLARWSVSQADALLAALAEEESDAG' A
#
# COMPACT_ATOMS: atom_id res chain seq x y z
N MET A 1 19.27 9.25 -15.50
CA MET A 1 18.07 8.45 -15.81
C MET A 1 17.29 8.30 -14.51
N SER A 2 16.18 9.01 -14.38
CA SER A 2 15.37 9.05 -13.15
C SER A 2 14.47 7.81 -13.13
N ASN A 3 14.72 6.86 -12.21
CA ASN A 3 13.79 5.77 -11.93
C ASN A 3 12.70 6.29 -10.99
N HIS A 4 11.76 7.05 -11.55
CA HIS A 4 10.51 7.34 -10.87
C HIS A 4 9.62 6.10 -10.98
N ASP A 5 9.55 5.32 -9.90
CA ASP A 5 8.53 4.27 -9.77
C ASP A 5 7.25 4.94 -9.23
N PRO A 6 6.16 5.00 -10.02
CA PRO A 6 4.90 5.61 -9.61
C PRO A 6 4.20 4.86 -8.46
N HIS A 7 4.78 3.79 -7.92
CA HIS A 7 4.22 3.01 -6.84
C HIS A 7 4.85 3.25 -5.45
N SER A 8 5.95 3.98 -5.28
CA SER A 8 6.63 4.10 -3.95
C SER A 8 6.01 5.15 -3.00
N ALA A 9 5.81 4.80 -1.72
CA ALA A 9 5.02 5.58 -0.74
C ALA A 9 5.78 6.08 0.53
N PHE A 10 7.12 6.10 0.60
CA PHE A 10 7.87 6.54 1.80
C PHE A 10 8.93 7.62 1.54
N PRO A 11 9.31 8.41 2.58
CA PRO A 11 10.24 9.53 2.46
C PRO A 11 11.68 9.10 2.20
N MET A 12 12.38 9.94 1.44
CA MET A 12 13.78 9.84 1.07
C MET A 12 14.69 9.66 2.32
N VAL A 13 15.45 8.57 2.37
CA VAL A 13 16.43 8.32 3.45
C VAL A 13 17.79 8.90 3.05
N TYR A 14 18.44 9.63 3.96
CA TYR A 14 19.74 10.27 3.76
C TYR A 14 20.82 9.52 4.56
N PRO A 15 21.52 8.51 4.01
CA PRO A 15 22.45 7.73 4.83
C PRO A 15 23.83 8.39 4.97
N ARG A 16 24.21 9.33 4.10
CA ARG A 16 25.41 10.17 4.21
C ARG A 16 25.24 11.46 3.38
N PRO A 17 25.89 12.58 3.72
CA PRO A 17 25.75 13.85 2.99
C PRO A 17 26.18 13.78 1.50
N ASP A 18 26.95 12.76 1.11
CA ASP A 18 27.60 12.60 -0.20
C ASP A 18 27.03 11.47 -1.08
N VAL A 19 26.13 10.62 -0.56
CA VAL A 19 25.54 9.50 -1.33
C VAL A 19 24.03 9.45 -1.16
N TRP A 20 23.30 9.89 -2.19
CA TRP A 20 21.85 9.72 -2.27
C TRP A 20 21.53 8.23 -2.45
N THR A 21 20.97 7.61 -1.43
CA THR A 21 20.47 6.23 -1.51
C THR A 21 18.95 6.29 -1.52
N TYR A 22 18.33 6.03 -2.67
CA TYR A 22 16.88 5.88 -2.74
C TYR A 22 16.48 4.57 -2.07
N ALA A 23 15.92 4.67 -0.87
CA ALA A 23 15.18 3.55 -0.28
C ALA A 23 13.77 3.56 -0.86
N THR A 24 13.40 2.51 -1.58
CA THR A 24 12.01 2.31 -2.02
C THR A 24 11.15 2.03 -0.80
N GLY A 25 10.07 2.81 -0.62
CA GLY A 25 9.10 2.60 0.44
C GLY A 25 8.21 1.39 0.22
N LEU A 26 7.09 1.32 0.96
CA LEU A 26 5.97 0.48 0.53
C LEU A 26 5.47 0.92 -0.83
N THR A 27 5.02 -0.04 -1.61
CA THR A 27 4.22 0.20 -2.81
C THR A 27 2.85 0.80 -2.45
N LYS A 28 2.16 1.45 -3.41
CA LYS A 28 0.76 1.91 -3.26
C LYS A 28 -0.15 0.78 -2.80
N ARG A 29 0.05 -0.42 -3.35
CA ARG A 29 -0.69 -1.65 -2.98
C ARG A 29 -0.45 -2.01 -1.52
N GLU A 30 0.81 -2.05 -1.09
CA GLU A 30 1.17 -2.37 0.30
C GLU A 30 0.67 -1.32 1.29
N LEU A 31 0.72 -0.03 0.93
CA LEU A 31 0.16 1.05 1.74
C LEU A 31 -1.35 0.87 1.93
N PHE A 32 -2.11 0.69 0.85
CA PHE A 32 -3.56 0.50 0.93
C PHE A 32 -3.93 -0.79 1.66
N ALA A 33 -3.19 -1.87 1.44
CA ALA A 33 -3.40 -3.12 2.18
C ALA A 33 -3.13 -2.93 3.68
N ALA A 34 -2.07 -2.20 4.06
CA ALA A 34 -1.79 -1.90 5.46
C ALA A 34 -2.91 -1.05 6.11
N MET A 35 -3.42 -0.04 5.41
CA MET A 35 -4.55 0.77 5.88
C MET A 35 -5.84 -0.07 6.04
N ALA A 36 -6.16 -0.91 5.05
CA ALA A 36 -7.31 -1.82 5.13
C ALA A 36 -7.17 -2.80 6.29
N MET A 37 -5.96 -3.37 6.50
CA MET A 37 -5.66 -4.26 7.63
C MET A 37 -5.84 -3.55 8.97
N GLN A 38 -5.38 -2.31 9.09
CA GLN A 38 -5.55 -1.51 10.30
C GLN A 38 -7.05 -1.31 10.61
N GLY A 39 -7.86 -0.98 9.61
CA GLY A 39 -9.31 -0.82 9.77
C GLY A 39 -10.02 -2.12 10.17
N LEU A 40 -9.68 -3.24 9.52
CA LEU A 40 -10.26 -4.55 9.84
C LEU A 40 -9.87 -5.02 11.26
N SER A 41 -8.62 -4.80 11.66
CA SER A 41 -8.12 -5.12 13.01
C SER A 41 -8.69 -4.23 14.11
N ALA A 42 -9.23 -3.06 13.78
CA ALA A 42 -9.86 -2.19 14.77
C ALA A 42 -11.18 -2.77 15.32
N ASN A 43 -11.77 -3.76 14.63
CA ASN A 43 -12.97 -4.44 15.10
C ASN A 43 -12.59 -5.68 15.93
N PRO A 44 -12.81 -5.68 17.26
CA PRO A 44 -12.46 -6.80 18.14
C PRO A 44 -13.19 -8.10 17.76
N GLY A 45 -14.38 -8.01 17.19
CA GLY A 45 -15.13 -9.17 16.71
C GLY A 45 -14.47 -9.90 15.53
N TYR A 46 -13.58 -9.23 14.80
CA TYR A 46 -12.81 -9.84 13.71
C TYR A 46 -11.44 -10.34 14.15
N VAL A 47 -10.79 -9.69 15.11
CA VAL A 47 -9.47 -10.10 15.61
C VAL A 47 -9.53 -11.43 16.34
N GLU A 48 -10.61 -11.68 17.10
CA GLU A 48 -10.77 -12.93 17.84
C GLU A 48 -11.30 -14.09 16.97
N SER A 49 -11.98 -13.78 15.86
CA SER A 49 -12.68 -14.77 15.04
C SER A 49 -11.99 -15.11 13.70
N LEU A 50 -11.09 -14.27 13.22
CA LEU A 50 -10.38 -14.47 11.97
C LEU A 50 -8.91 -14.78 12.21
N ASP A 51 -8.41 -15.82 11.55
CA ASP A 51 -6.97 -16.03 11.48
C ASP A 51 -6.27 -14.90 10.71
N ALA A 52 -5.00 -14.65 11.06
CA ALA A 52 -4.21 -13.59 10.46
C ALA A 52 -4.05 -13.75 8.93
N ALA A 53 -4.08 -14.98 8.41
CA ALA A 53 -3.95 -15.21 6.98
C ALA A 53 -5.21 -14.74 6.21
N ARG A 54 -6.40 -14.90 6.80
CA ARG A 54 -7.66 -14.43 6.24
C ARG A 54 -7.73 -12.91 6.24
N LEU A 55 -7.29 -12.28 7.33
CA LEU A 55 -7.18 -10.83 7.42
C LEU A 55 -6.26 -10.28 6.32
N ALA A 56 -5.07 -10.86 6.14
CA ALA A 56 -4.12 -10.47 5.10
C ALA A 56 -4.72 -10.58 3.69
N ARG A 57 -5.44 -11.67 3.39
CA ARG A 57 -6.10 -11.84 2.08
C ARG A 57 -7.14 -10.76 1.82
N TRP A 58 -7.95 -10.41 2.81
CA TRP A 58 -8.98 -9.37 2.68
C TRP A 58 -8.36 -7.99 2.46
N SER A 59 -7.32 -7.65 3.23
CA SER A 59 -6.61 -6.38 3.09
C SER A 59 -6.02 -6.20 1.69
N VAL A 60 -5.37 -7.23 1.15
CA VAL A 60 -4.83 -7.22 -0.21
C VAL A 60 -5.95 -7.08 -1.24
N SER A 61 -7.06 -7.82 -1.07
CA SER A 61 -8.20 -7.74 -1.98
C SER A 61 -8.84 -6.34 -2.02
N GLN A 62 -8.90 -5.64 -0.89
CA GLN A 62 -9.41 -4.26 -0.85
C GLN A 62 -8.46 -3.29 -1.56
N ALA A 63 -7.15 -3.46 -1.39
CA ALA A 63 -6.15 -2.66 -2.09
C ALA A 63 -6.23 -2.86 -3.61
N ASP A 64 -6.35 -4.10 -4.07
CA ASP A 64 -6.45 -4.44 -5.49
C ASP A 64 -7.73 -3.86 -6.12
N ALA A 65 -8.87 -3.94 -5.42
CA ALA A 65 -10.12 -3.35 -5.88
C ALA A 65 -10.06 -1.82 -5.99
N LEU A 66 -9.44 -1.15 -5.02
CA LEU A 66 -9.26 0.30 -5.07
C LEU A 66 -8.36 0.72 -6.23
N LEU A 67 -7.24 0.03 -6.44
CA LEU A 67 -6.32 0.32 -7.54
C LEU A 67 -7.00 0.15 -8.90
N ALA A 68 -7.85 -0.88 -9.06
CA ALA A 68 -8.62 -1.07 -10.28
C ALA A 68 -9.59 0.10 -10.53
N ALA A 69 -10.37 0.50 -9.52
CA ALA A 69 -11.32 1.61 -9.65
C ALA A 69 -10.64 2.95 -10.00
N LEU A 70 -9.47 3.23 -9.41
CA LEU A 70 -8.70 4.43 -9.72
C LEU A 70 -8.12 4.40 -11.14
N ALA A 71 -7.69 3.23 -11.61
CA ALA A 71 -7.20 3.08 -12.98
C ALA A 71 -8.32 3.28 -14.02
N GLU A 72 -9.54 2.83 -13.72
CA GLU A 72 -10.72 3.08 -14.55
C GLU A 72 -11.02 4.59 -14.62
N GLU A 73 -11.04 5.29 -13.48
CA GLU A 73 -11.28 6.75 -13.43
C GLU A 73 -10.24 7.54 -14.23
N GLU A 74 -8.95 7.17 -14.13
CA GLU A 74 -7.87 7.82 -14.89
C GLU A 74 -7.99 7.58 -16.40
N SER A 75 -8.59 6.46 -16.82
CA SER A 75 -8.84 6.15 -18.24
C SER A 75 -10.07 6.85 -18.83
N ASP A 76 -11.10 7.12 -18.02
CA ASP A 76 -12.33 7.81 -18.45
C ASP A 76 -12.19 9.34 -18.47
N ALA A 77 -11.14 9.88 -17.81
CA ALA A 77 -10.86 11.32 -17.76
C ALA A 77 -9.98 11.85 -18.92
N GLY A 78 -9.54 10.97 -19.84
CA GLY A 78 -8.66 11.30 -20.98
C GLY A 78 -9.38 11.32 -22.33
#